data_AF-A0A7K9Q7Z4-F1
#
_entry.id   AF-A0A7K9Q7Z4-F1
#
_cell.length_a   1.000
_cell.length_b   1.000
_cell.length_c   1.000
_cell.angle_alpha   90.00
_cell.angle_beta   90.00
_cell.angle_gamma   90.00
#
_symmetry.space_group_name_H-M   'P 1'
#
loop_
_entity.id
_entity.type
_entity.pdbx_description
1 polymer ?
#
loop_
_entity_poly.entity_id
_entity_poly.type
_entity_poly.pdbx_seq_one_letter_code
_entity_poly.pdbx_strand_id
1 'polypeptide(L)'
;QARVMYDFAAEPGNNELTVSEGEIITITNPDVGGGWLEGKNSQGERGLVPTDYVEIITEGAKDGIGCGNSLADQAFFDSLSSNTAQTNSAAKSSNQASIANDPWSSWNVGKSGNWDNGNAVDSWATKPESAPGQRNSSSNNWEAAAAFGHPQAYQGPAAADDDDWDDDWDDPKSTSPSYLGYKETEASEAGGVQRGNSRAAAMKLPLNKFPGFAKPGMEQYLLAKQLAKPKEKIPIIIGDYGPMWVYPTSTFDCVVADPKKGSKMYGLKSYIEYQLTCTNTNRSVNHRYKHFDWLYERLLVKFGLAIPIPSLPDKQVTGRFEEEFIKMRMERLQAWMTRMCRHPVVSESEVFQQFLNFRDEKEWKTGKRKAEKDETVGVMIFSTMEPEAPDLDMVEIEQKCDAVGRFTKAMDDGVKELLTVGQEHWKRCTGPLPKEYQKIGKALQSLALVFSTSGYQGESDLNGAITEAGKTYEEIASLVADQPKKDLHFLMETNHEYKGFLGCFPDIIAAHKGAIERVKESDKLVATSKITPQDKQNMVKRVSTMAYALQAEMNHFHSNRIYDYNSVIRLYLEQQAQFYETIAQKLRQALSRFPMM
;
A
#
# COMPACT_ATOMS: atom_id res chain seq x y z
N GLN A 1 26.56 -17.20 -28.06
CA GLN A 1 26.07 -18.61 -28.08
C GLN A 1 25.51 -18.93 -26.70
N ALA A 2 25.00 -20.13 -26.44
CA ALA A 2 24.65 -20.55 -25.07
C ALA A 2 25.22 -21.94 -24.76
N ARG A 3 25.62 -22.17 -23.51
CA ARG A 3 25.93 -23.50 -22.96
C ARG A 3 24.68 -24.06 -22.30
N VAL A 4 24.33 -25.28 -22.63
CA VAL A 4 23.22 -26.00 -21.98
C VAL A 4 23.65 -26.41 -20.56
N MET A 5 22.80 -26.10 -19.58
CA MET A 5 23.09 -26.27 -18.15
C MET A 5 22.42 -27.49 -17.53
N TYR A 6 21.39 -28.05 -18.18
CA TYR A 6 20.69 -29.27 -17.79
C TYR A 6 20.21 -30.02 -19.04
N ASP A 7 20.14 -31.35 -18.98
CA ASP A 7 19.51 -32.15 -20.04
C ASP A 7 18.05 -31.75 -20.26
N PHE A 8 17.65 -31.56 -21.51
CA PHE A 8 16.27 -31.29 -21.91
C PHE A 8 15.90 -32.15 -23.13
N ALA A 9 14.78 -32.88 -23.03
CA ALA A 9 14.31 -33.78 -24.08
C ALA A 9 13.00 -33.26 -24.67
N ALA A 10 12.98 -33.03 -25.98
CA ALA A 10 11.84 -32.45 -26.69
C ALA A 10 10.61 -33.36 -26.73
N GLU A 11 9.43 -32.81 -26.44
CA GLU A 11 8.16 -33.49 -26.64
C GLU A 11 7.80 -33.58 -28.15
N PRO A 12 7.41 -34.77 -28.66
CA PRO A 12 7.06 -34.96 -30.07
C PRO A 12 5.86 -34.13 -30.56
N GLY A 13 6.15 -32.98 -31.17
CA GLY A 13 5.17 -32.12 -31.83
C GLY A 13 5.26 -30.64 -31.48
N ASN A 14 5.99 -30.27 -30.42
CA ASN A 14 5.99 -28.91 -29.86
C ASN A 14 7.03 -27.96 -30.48
N ASN A 15 7.78 -28.38 -31.52
CA ASN A 15 8.98 -27.69 -32.05
C ASN A 15 10.09 -27.46 -30.99
N GLU A 16 10.14 -28.27 -29.94
CA GLU A 16 11.21 -28.28 -28.94
C GLU A 16 12.50 -28.91 -29.50
N LEU A 17 13.65 -28.58 -28.91
CA LEU A 17 14.97 -29.08 -29.30
C LEU A 17 15.61 -29.89 -28.17
N THR A 18 15.83 -31.18 -28.38
CA THR A 18 16.59 -32.02 -27.44
C THR A 18 18.04 -31.54 -27.36
N VAL A 19 18.52 -31.32 -26.14
CA VAL A 19 19.87 -30.86 -25.82
C VAL A 19 20.40 -31.53 -24.55
N SER A 20 21.71 -31.68 -24.43
CA SER A 20 22.35 -32.27 -23.25
C SER A 20 23.24 -31.29 -22.49
N GLU A 21 23.39 -31.51 -21.18
CA GLU A 21 24.25 -30.70 -20.30
C GLU A 21 25.67 -30.56 -20.90
N GLY A 22 26.13 -29.32 -21.03
CA GLY A 22 27.42 -28.97 -21.63
C GLY A 22 27.42 -28.76 -23.15
N GLU A 23 26.34 -29.06 -23.90
CA GLU A 23 26.29 -28.72 -25.33
C GLU A 23 26.31 -27.20 -25.55
N ILE A 24 26.97 -26.76 -26.63
CA ILE A 24 26.96 -25.36 -27.06
C ILE A 24 25.98 -25.17 -28.21
N ILE A 25 24.86 -24.47 -27.95
CA ILE A 25 23.86 -24.14 -28.96
C ILE A 25 24.05 -22.72 -29.50
N THR A 26 23.70 -22.53 -30.77
CA THR A 26 23.65 -21.20 -31.39
C THR A 26 22.24 -20.66 -31.26
N ILE A 27 22.04 -19.66 -30.39
CA ILE A 27 20.78 -18.92 -30.27
C ILE A 27 20.43 -18.29 -31.62
N THR A 28 19.21 -18.52 -32.09
CA THR A 28 18.69 -17.96 -33.34
C THR A 28 17.53 -16.99 -33.12
N ASN A 29 16.81 -17.10 -32.00
CA ASN A 29 16.02 -16.00 -31.42
C ASN A 29 16.13 -16.04 -29.87
N PRO A 30 16.65 -14.99 -29.20
CA PRO A 30 16.88 -15.02 -27.76
C PRO A 30 15.62 -14.94 -26.89
N ASP A 31 14.45 -14.56 -27.44
CA ASP A 31 13.17 -14.56 -26.75
C ASP A 31 12.03 -14.83 -27.74
N VAL A 32 11.30 -15.94 -27.55
CA VAL A 32 10.05 -16.22 -28.27
C VAL A 32 8.80 -15.98 -27.41
N GLY A 33 8.98 -15.48 -26.18
CA GLY A 33 7.96 -15.33 -25.16
C GLY A 33 7.82 -16.56 -24.25
N GLY A 34 7.29 -16.35 -23.05
CA GLY A 34 6.90 -17.43 -22.14
C GLY A 34 8.05 -18.22 -21.47
N GLY A 35 9.29 -17.69 -21.49
CA GLY A 35 10.45 -18.35 -20.87
C GLY A 35 11.21 -19.30 -21.81
N TRP A 36 11.07 -19.12 -23.12
CA TRP A 36 11.72 -19.95 -24.15
C TRP A 36 12.56 -19.11 -25.12
N LEU A 37 13.58 -19.75 -25.70
CA LEU A 37 14.38 -19.22 -26.81
C LEU A 37 14.47 -20.23 -27.96
N GLU A 38 14.67 -19.75 -29.19
CA GLU A 38 14.98 -20.61 -30.33
C GLU A 38 16.50 -20.82 -30.41
N GLY A 39 16.92 -22.08 -30.39
CA GLY A 39 18.30 -22.50 -30.55
C GLY A 39 18.52 -23.38 -31.78
N LYS A 40 19.79 -23.51 -32.16
CA LYS A 40 20.29 -24.49 -33.14
C LYS A 40 21.39 -25.34 -32.52
N ASN A 41 21.23 -26.66 -32.54
CA ASN A 41 22.20 -27.61 -31.96
C ASN A 41 23.41 -27.88 -32.90
N SER A 42 24.36 -28.66 -32.41
CA SER A 42 25.56 -29.06 -33.16
C SER A 42 25.28 -29.87 -34.43
N GLN A 43 24.19 -30.65 -34.45
CA GLN A 43 23.75 -31.46 -35.59
C GLN A 43 23.05 -30.62 -36.68
N GLY A 44 22.62 -29.41 -36.32
CA GLY A 44 22.04 -28.42 -37.21
C GLY A 44 20.52 -28.31 -37.14
N GLU A 45 19.88 -29.05 -36.23
CA GLU A 45 18.46 -29.00 -35.93
C GLU A 45 18.12 -27.71 -35.17
N ARG A 46 16.86 -27.25 -35.28
CA ARG A 46 16.36 -26.05 -34.62
C ARG A 46 15.12 -26.38 -33.81
N GLY A 47 14.95 -25.67 -32.71
CA GLY A 47 13.72 -25.72 -31.91
C GLY A 47 13.84 -24.88 -30.64
N LEU A 48 12.82 -24.98 -29.81
CA LEU A 48 12.70 -24.26 -28.55
C LEU A 48 13.44 -24.99 -27.42
N VAL A 49 14.15 -24.21 -26.62
CA VAL A 49 14.79 -24.64 -25.36
C VAL A 49 14.35 -23.66 -24.26
N PRO A 50 14.05 -24.11 -23.04
CA PRO A 50 13.72 -23.20 -21.95
C PRO A 50 14.91 -22.28 -21.66
N THR A 51 14.67 -20.99 -21.44
CA THR A 51 15.73 -20.00 -21.20
C THR A 51 16.52 -20.33 -19.92
N ASP A 52 15.85 -20.84 -18.89
CA ASP A 52 16.48 -21.26 -17.62
C ASP A 52 17.39 -22.50 -17.74
N TYR A 53 17.34 -23.21 -18.87
CA TYR A 53 18.16 -24.40 -19.13
C TYR A 53 19.48 -24.08 -19.84
N VAL A 54 19.77 -22.81 -20.19
CA VAL A 54 21.00 -22.43 -20.90
C VAL A 54 21.64 -21.14 -20.37
N GLU A 55 22.96 -21.13 -20.25
CA GLU A 55 23.78 -19.95 -19.91
C GLU A 55 24.24 -19.25 -21.20
N ILE A 56 23.87 -17.98 -21.39
CA ILE A 56 24.30 -17.20 -22.56
C ILE A 56 25.79 -16.85 -22.43
N ILE A 57 26.61 -17.38 -23.33
CA ILE A 57 28.05 -17.10 -23.39
C ILE A 57 28.27 -15.71 -23.98
N THR A 58 28.65 -14.77 -23.12
CA THR A 58 29.24 -13.47 -23.44
C THR A 58 30.77 -13.55 -23.31
N GLU A 59 31.50 -13.11 -24.33
CA GLU A 59 32.97 -13.14 -24.30
C GLU A 59 33.54 -11.97 -23.49
N GLY A 60 33.79 -12.18 -22.19
CA GLY A 60 34.38 -11.15 -21.33
C GLY A 60 34.84 -11.62 -19.94
N ALA A 61 36.16 -11.74 -19.75
CA ALA A 61 36.86 -12.04 -18.49
C ALA A 61 36.66 -13.47 -17.91
N LYS A 62 37.41 -13.78 -16.83
CA LYS A 62 37.66 -15.15 -16.34
C LYS A 62 37.77 -15.26 -14.82
N ASP A 63 37.33 -16.41 -14.32
CA ASP A 63 37.79 -17.16 -13.13
C ASP A 63 37.77 -16.43 -11.76
N GLY A 64 36.73 -16.71 -10.93
CA GLY A 64 36.67 -16.27 -9.52
C GLY A 64 35.42 -16.74 -8.76
N ILE A 65 35.46 -17.91 -8.12
CA ILE A 65 34.34 -18.61 -7.45
C ILE A 65 33.53 -17.71 -6.49
N GLY A 66 32.22 -17.60 -6.72
CA GLY A 66 31.25 -16.98 -5.80
C GLY A 66 29.81 -17.16 -6.30
N CYS A 67 28.85 -17.38 -5.39
CA CYS A 67 27.46 -17.69 -5.74
C CYS A 67 26.49 -16.51 -5.50
N GLY A 68 25.63 -16.23 -6.49
CA GLY A 68 24.30 -15.65 -6.27
C GLY A 68 24.01 -14.28 -6.89
N ASN A 69 22.70 -14.06 -7.05
CA ASN A 69 21.99 -12.78 -7.17
C ASN A 69 22.12 -11.96 -8.48
N SER A 70 21.16 -11.04 -8.64
CA SER A 70 20.94 -10.24 -9.84
C SER A 70 21.98 -9.13 -9.99
N LEU A 71 22.65 -9.09 -11.14
CA LEU A 71 23.62 -8.04 -11.48
C LEU A 71 23.01 -6.63 -11.55
N ALA A 72 21.68 -6.51 -11.61
CA ALA A 72 21.00 -5.21 -11.60
C ALA A 72 21.08 -4.50 -10.23
N ASP A 73 21.04 -5.25 -9.12
CA ASP A 73 20.99 -4.66 -7.77
C ASP A 73 22.38 -4.18 -7.32
N GLN A 74 23.43 -4.92 -7.67
CA GLN A 74 24.78 -4.62 -7.18
C GLN A 74 25.45 -3.46 -7.93
N ALA A 75 25.19 -3.33 -9.25
CA ALA A 75 25.64 -2.18 -10.04
C ALA A 75 25.03 -0.84 -9.56
N PHE A 76 23.87 -0.87 -8.90
CA PHE A 76 23.24 0.32 -8.33
C PHE A 76 23.97 0.83 -7.08
N PHE A 77 24.44 -0.06 -6.20
CA PHE A 77 25.20 0.30 -5.00
C PHE A 77 26.59 0.88 -5.30
N ASP A 78 27.31 0.36 -6.30
CA ASP A 78 28.60 0.91 -6.73
C ASP A 78 28.46 2.30 -7.37
N SER A 79 27.35 2.55 -8.07
CA SER A 79 27.01 3.86 -8.66
C SER A 79 26.73 4.94 -7.60
N LEU A 80 26.16 4.56 -6.45
CA LEU A 80 25.98 5.46 -5.31
C LEU A 80 27.30 5.76 -4.59
N SER A 81 28.20 4.77 -4.49
CA SER A 81 29.48 4.89 -3.79
C SER A 81 30.50 5.81 -4.49
N SER A 82 30.40 5.95 -5.82
CA SER A 82 31.41 6.61 -6.65
C SER A 82 31.24 8.14 -6.81
N ASN A 83 30.10 8.71 -6.43
CA ASN A 83 29.78 10.13 -6.67
C ASN A 83 30.33 11.12 -5.61
N THR A 84 30.97 10.65 -4.53
CA THR A 84 31.36 11.50 -3.38
C THR A 84 32.86 11.80 -3.31
N ALA A 85 33.66 11.38 -4.31
CA ALA A 85 35.12 11.24 -4.19
C ALA A 85 35.98 12.18 -5.06
N GLN A 86 35.61 13.47 -5.20
CA GLN A 86 36.51 14.49 -5.80
C GLN A 86 36.53 15.85 -5.07
N THR A 87 37.40 15.98 -4.07
CA THR A 87 38.20 17.19 -3.80
C THR A 87 39.29 16.84 -2.79
N ASN A 88 40.53 17.30 -3.00
CA ASN A 88 41.68 16.80 -2.24
C ASN A 88 42.68 17.92 -1.92
N SER A 89 42.91 18.20 -0.63
CA SER A 89 44.02 19.04 -0.14
C SER A 89 44.33 18.67 1.33
N ALA A 90 45.60 18.73 1.72
CA ALA A 90 46.11 17.95 2.85
C ALA A 90 46.42 18.75 4.12
N ALA A 91 46.22 18.12 5.29
CA ALA A 91 46.73 18.52 6.60
C ALA A 91 47.14 17.28 7.44
N LYS A 92 47.80 17.48 8.58
CA LYS A 92 48.53 16.42 9.31
C LYS A 92 47.78 15.87 10.55
N SER A 93 48.09 14.61 10.85
CA SER A 93 47.77 13.79 12.04
C SER A 93 47.50 14.51 13.36
N SER A 94 46.41 14.12 14.03
CA SER A 94 46.31 13.92 15.48
C SER A 94 45.13 13.00 15.83
N ASN A 95 45.27 12.11 16.82
CA ASN A 95 44.23 11.13 17.18
C ASN A 95 43.04 11.77 17.92
N GLN A 96 41.82 11.55 17.43
CA GLN A 96 40.60 11.46 18.25
C GLN A 96 39.52 10.68 17.48
N ALA A 97 38.70 9.90 18.19
CA ALA A 97 37.57 9.19 17.60
C ALA A 97 36.33 10.09 17.62
N SER A 98 35.63 10.18 16.49
CA SER A 98 34.39 10.96 16.34
C SER A 98 33.28 10.11 15.73
N ILE A 99 32.05 10.41 16.16
CA ILE A 99 30.81 9.70 15.78
C ILE A 99 30.56 9.80 14.28
N ALA A 100 30.10 8.71 13.66
CA ALA A 100 29.72 8.67 12.24
C ALA A 100 28.34 9.32 12.00
N ASN A 101 28.09 9.80 10.78
CA ASN A 101 26.86 10.52 10.44
C ASN A 101 25.61 9.64 10.56
N ASP A 102 24.73 9.97 11.51
CA ASP A 102 23.35 9.47 11.57
C ASP A 102 22.52 10.01 10.38
N PRO A 103 21.90 9.17 9.53
CA PRO A 103 21.00 9.61 8.46
C PRO A 103 19.85 10.53 8.95
N TRP A 104 19.37 10.33 10.18
CA TRP A 104 18.28 11.10 10.78
C TRP A 104 18.69 12.53 11.19
N SER A 105 19.99 12.83 11.25
CA SER A 105 20.52 14.17 11.61
C SER A 105 19.96 15.30 10.72
N SER A 106 19.67 14.99 9.45
CA SER A 106 19.10 15.94 8.49
C SER A 106 17.68 16.43 8.85
N TRP A 107 16.98 15.78 9.78
CA TRP A 107 15.59 16.09 10.16
C TRP A 107 15.49 17.03 11.38
N ASN A 108 16.63 17.43 11.96
CA ASN A 108 16.71 18.26 13.17
C ASN A 108 16.87 19.78 12.91
N VAL A 109 16.78 20.24 11.66
CA VAL A 109 16.91 21.68 11.31
C VAL A 109 15.60 22.45 11.55
N GLY A 110 15.32 22.77 12.81
CA GLY A 110 14.29 23.75 13.17
C GLY A 110 14.77 25.18 12.93
N LYS A 111 14.37 25.81 11.80
CA LYS A 111 14.68 27.23 11.54
C LYS A 111 13.72 28.17 12.27
N SER A 112 14.10 28.62 13.46
CA SER A 112 13.75 29.95 13.94
C SER A 112 14.81 30.95 13.44
N GLY A 113 14.40 32.17 13.04
CA GLY A 113 15.32 33.15 12.47
C GLY A 113 14.63 34.19 11.58
N ASN A 114 13.87 35.10 12.20
CA ASN A 114 13.24 36.22 11.50
C ASN A 114 14.14 37.46 11.58
N TRP A 115 14.63 37.97 10.45
CA TRP A 115 15.20 39.32 10.33
C TRP A 115 14.82 39.97 9.01
N ASP A 116 14.16 41.12 9.11
CA ASP A 116 13.82 41.99 7.99
C ASP A 116 15.01 42.89 7.60
N ASN A 117 15.14 43.18 6.30
CA ASN A 117 14.79 44.50 5.73
C ASN A 117 15.69 44.94 4.55
N GLY A 118 15.06 45.47 3.50
CA GLY A 118 15.61 46.59 2.73
C GLY A 118 16.57 46.32 1.56
N ASN A 119 16.03 46.18 0.34
CA ASN A 119 15.90 47.36 -0.53
C ASN A 119 14.90 47.15 -1.69
N ALA A 120 14.54 48.23 -2.39
CA ALA A 120 13.44 48.30 -3.35
C ALA A 120 13.89 48.29 -4.83
N VAL A 121 12.98 48.69 -5.74
CA VAL A 121 13.10 48.81 -7.23
C VAL A 121 12.78 47.49 -7.96
N ASP A 122 11.86 47.39 -8.94
CA ASP A 122 11.01 48.43 -9.59
C ASP A 122 9.57 47.97 -9.93
N SER A 123 8.78 48.86 -10.54
CA SER A 123 7.33 48.75 -10.73
C SER A 123 6.88 48.41 -12.16
N TRP A 124 5.79 47.63 -12.30
CA TRP A 124 4.73 47.95 -13.28
C TRP A 124 3.39 47.36 -12.87
N ALA A 125 2.31 48.15 -12.99
CA ALA A 125 0.94 47.68 -12.77
C ALA A 125 -0.05 48.45 -13.67
N THR A 126 -1.09 47.76 -14.16
CA THR A 126 -2.29 48.41 -14.72
C THR A 126 -3.53 47.50 -14.68
N LYS A 127 -4.51 47.90 -13.86
CA LYS A 127 -5.95 47.66 -14.05
C LYS A 127 -6.67 48.99 -13.75
N PRO A 128 -7.72 49.37 -14.48
CA PRO A 128 -8.49 50.56 -14.17
C PRO A 128 -9.55 50.33 -13.06
N GLU A 129 -9.86 51.39 -12.33
CA GLU A 129 -10.96 51.52 -11.35
C GLU A 129 -12.32 51.80 -12.08
N SER A 130 -13.51 51.96 -11.47
CA SER A 130 -13.95 52.54 -10.18
C SER A 130 -15.35 52.00 -9.77
N ALA A 131 -15.64 51.59 -8.51
CA ALA A 131 -15.90 52.36 -7.26
C ALA A 131 -17.31 53.02 -7.20
N PRO A 132 -17.88 53.39 -6.02
CA PRO A 132 -17.59 53.02 -4.60
C PRO A 132 -18.84 52.52 -3.79
N GLY A 133 -18.70 52.10 -2.51
CA GLY A 133 -19.85 51.55 -1.76
C GLY A 133 -19.80 51.29 -0.22
N GLN A 134 -19.28 52.24 0.59
CA GLN A 134 -19.43 52.30 2.07
C GLN A 134 -18.88 51.14 2.96
N ARG A 135 -18.92 51.36 4.29
CA ARG A 135 -18.24 50.59 5.36
C ARG A 135 -19.26 49.98 6.32
N ASN A 136 -18.92 48.86 7.00
CA ASN A 136 -18.90 48.86 8.47
C ASN A 136 -18.02 47.77 9.08
N SER A 137 -17.73 47.90 10.38
CA SER A 137 -16.88 47.01 11.19
C SER A 137 -17.72 46.05 12.06
N SER A 138 -17.25 44.82 12.32
CA SER A 138 -16.85 44.38 13.69
C SER A 138 -16.55 42.88 13.83
N SER A 139 -15.35 42.63 14.35
CA SER A 139 -14.80 41.47 15.08
C SER A 139 -15.69 40.46 15.83
N ASN A 140 -15.15 39.23 15.97
CA ASN A 140 -15.23 38.30 17.13
C ASN A 140 -16.54 37.51 17.39
N ASN A 141 -16.56 36.36 18.11
CA ASN A 141 -15.60 35.25 18.36
C ASN A 141 -16.34 34.14 19.18
N TRP A 142 -15.77 32.91 19.32
CA TRP A 142 -16.29 31.75 20.12
C TRP A 142 -17.61 31.13 19.57
N GLU A 143 -17.84 29.82 19.39
CA GLU A 143 -17.48 28.55 20.07
C GLU A 143 -18.39 28.17 21.28
N ALA A 144 -18.69 26.86 21.43
CA ALA A 144 -19.51 26.20 22.48
C ALA A 144 -21.04 26.48 22.47
N ALA A 145 -21.93 25.58 22.94
CA ALA A 145 -21.89 24.11 23.05
C ALA A 145 -23.30 23.50 23.28
N ALA A 146 -23.47 22.23 22.88
CA ALA A 146 -24.37 21.19 23.44
C ALA A 146 -25.87 21.45 23.78
N ALA A 147 -26.76 20.56 23.29
CA ALA A 147 -27.47 19.53 24.08
C ALA A 147 -28.96 19.28 23.73
N PHE A 148 -29.37 17.99 23.75
CA PHE A 148 -30.75 17.44 23.68
C PHE A 148 -31.58 17.75 22.41
N GLY A 149 -32.56 16.92 21.98
CA GLY A 149 -32.96 15.58 22.41
C GLY A 149 -33.97 14.94 21.41
N HIS A 150 -34.05 13.61 21.36
CA HIS A 150 -34.99 12.85 20.49
C HIS A 150 -36.38 12.69 21.14
N PRO A 151 -37.44 12.35 20.36
CA PRO A 151 -38.15 11.10 20.67
C PRO A 151 -38.70 10.27 19.47
N GLN A 152 -39.25 9.09 19.80
CA GLN A 152 -39.90 8.01 19.00
C GLN A 152 -41.20 8.38 18.23
N ALA A 153 -41.97 7.50 17.57
CA ALA A 153 -41.71 6.28 16.75
C ALA A 153 -43.00 5.89 15.98
N TYR A 154 -42.89 4.99 14.99
CA TYR A 154 -43.61 3.70 15.03
C TYR A 154 -42.79 2.63 14.28
N GLN A 155 -42.93 1.35 14.64
CA GLN A 155 -42.04 0.27 14.22
C GLN A 155 -42.62 -0.60 13.09
N GLY A 156 -41.80 -0.86 12.08
CA GLY A 156 -41.87 -2.09 11.27
C GLY A 156 -40.85 -3.11 11.80
N PRO A 157 -40.99 -4.42 11.50
CA PRO A 157 -40.20 -5.46 12.15
C PRO A 157 -38.71 -5.29 11.88
N ALA A 158 -37.92 -5.34 12.96
CA ALA A 158 -36.47 -5.36 12.86
C ALA A 158 -36.00 -6.65 12.17
N ALA A 159 -35.11 -6.51 11.19
CA ALA A 159 -34.21 -7.59 10.86
C ALA A 159 -33.24 -7.72 12.04
N ALA A 160 -33.29 -8.85 12.75
CA ALA A 160 -32.38 -9.11 13.85
C ALA A 160 -30.94 -9.27 13.32
N ASP A 161 -29.96 -8.83 14.10
CA ASP A 161 -28.58 -9.27 13.92
C ASP A 161 -28.48 -10.74 14.35
N ASP A 162 -28.65 -11.65 13.37
CA ASP A 162 -28.50 -13.11 13.47
C ASP A 162 -27.03 -13.57 13.76
N ASP A 163 -26.32 -12.91 14.68
CA ASP A 163 -24.94 -13.30 15.06
C ASP A 163 -24.89 -14.31 16.24
N ASP A 164 -26.01 -14.59 16.93
CA ASP A 164 -26.09 -15.57 18.04
C ASP A 164 -26.21 -17.06 17.58
N TRP A 165 -26.36 -17.35 16.29
CA TRP A 165 -26.70 -18.70 15.80
C TRP A 165 -25.52 -19.65 15.54
N ASP A 166 -24.27 -19.25 15.77
CA ASP A 166 -23.07 -20.02 15.35
C ASP A 166 -22.38 -20.87 16.47
N ASP A 167 -22.89 -20.88 17.72
CA ASP A 167 -22.24 -21.58 18.85
C ASP A 167 -23.12 -22.57 19.69
N ASP A 168 -24.47 -22.51 19.68
CA ASP A 168 -25.32 -23.11 20.75
C ASP A 168 -26.05 -24.45 20.44
N TRP A 169 -25.62 -25.24 19.44
CA TRP A 169 -26.41 -26.40 18.95
C TRP A 169 -25.85 -27.83 19.20
N ASP A 170 -24.65 -27.99 19.77
CA ASP A 170 -23.96 -29.29 19.90
C ASP A 170 -23.46 -29.64 21.33
N ASP A 171 -24.14 -29.18 22.40
CA ASP A 171 -23.81 -29.53 23.80
C ASP A 171 -24.98 -30.25 24.53
N PRO A 172 -24.74 -31.39 25.24
CA PRO A 172 -25.79 -32.13 25.92
C PRO A 172 -26.25 -31.45 27.23
N LYS A 173 -27.54 -31.12 27.29
CA LYS A 173 -28.18 -30.29 28.33
C LYS A 173 -27.93 -30.76 29.77
N SER A 174 -27.56 -29.81 30.63
CA SER A 174 -27.74 -29.87 32.09
C SER A 174 -28.56 -28.65 32.56
N THR A 175 -29.22 -28.72 33.72
CA THR A 175 -30.49 -27.99 33.94
C THR A 175 -30.48 -26.96 35.09
N SER A 176 -31.33 -25.92 34.95
CA SER A 176 -31.95 -25.08 36.02
C SER A 176 -31.14 -23.86 36.55
N PRO A 177 -31.80 -22.85 37.18
CA PRO A 177 -33.09 -22.21 36.84
C PRO A 177 -33.09 -20.65 36.92
N SER A 178 -34.22 -20.00 36.57
CA SER A 178 -34.36 -18.55 36.26
C SER A 178 -34.81 -17.61 37.42
N TYR A 179 -34.62 -16.28 37.26
CA TYR A 179 -35.43 -15.23 37.93
C TYR A 179 -35.47 -13.85 37.18
N LEU A 180 -36.45 -12.99 37.54
CA LEU A 180 -36.95 -11.67 37.01
C LEU A 180 -35.94 -10.58 36.51
N GLY A 181 -36.31 -9.47 35.80
CA GLY A 181 -37.59 -8.99 35.19
C GLY A 181 -37.74 -7.42 35.08
N TYR A 182 -38.61 -6.90 34.15
CA TYR A 182 -39.10 -5.49 33.92
C TYR A 182 -38.16 -4.40 33.27
N LYS A 183 -38.61 -3.27 32.63
CA LYS A 183 -39.66 -2.94 31.59
C LYS A 183 -39.67 -1.41 31.16
N GLU A 184 -39.80 -1.06 29.85
CA GLU A 184 -40.47 0.14 29.17
C GLU A 184 -40.19 1.64 29.60
N THR A 185 -40.52 2.79 28.94
CA THR A 185 -40.86 3.34 27.56
C THR A 185 -40.58 4.91 27.56
N GLU A 186 -40.99 5.90 26.72
CA GLU A 186 -41.94 6.11 25.58
C GLU A 186 -41.55 7.32 24.63
N ALA A 187 -42.48 8.10 24.00
CA ALA A 187 -42.29 8.97 22.79
C ALA A 187 -42.73 10.49 22.93
N SER A 188 -42.83 11.42 21.94
CA SER A 188 -42.73 11.45 20.44
C SER A 188 -42.48 12.87 19.76
N GLU A 189 -42.16 12.93 18.45
CA GLU A 189 -42.39 14.03 17.43
C GLU A 189 -41.23 14.92 16.82
N ALA A 190 -41.48 15.60 15.66
CA ALA A 190 -40.46 16.16 14.73
C ALA A 190 -40.92 17.23 13.67
N GLY A 191 -39.97 17.87 12.96
CA GLY A 191 -40.14 18.65 11.69
C GLY A 191 -39.15 19.84 11.51
N GLY A 192 -38.67 20.26 10.32
CA GLY A 192 -38.68 19.68 8.95
C GLY A 192 -38.01 20.59 7.86
N VAL A 193 -37.75 20.02 6.66
CA VAL A 193 -37.47 20.68 5.34
C VAL A 193 -35.99 21.01 4.88
N GLN A 194 -35.67 20.52 3.66
CA GLN A 194 -34.66 20.91 2.64
C GLN A 194 -33.14 20.55 2.70
N ARG A 195 -32.82 19.44 2.00
CA ARG A 195 -31.81 19.25 0.93
C ARG A 195 -30.34 19.73 1.11
N GLY A 196 -29.44 18.74 1.24
CA GLY A 196 -28.04 18.77 0.80
C GLY A 196 -27.58 17.34 0.47
N ASN A 197 -26.69 17.11 -0.51
CA ASN A 197 -26.40 15.76 -1.02
C ASN A 197 -24.90 15.38 -0.97
N SER A 198 -24.63 14.09 -0.78
CA SER A 198 -23.37 13.38 -1.06
C SER A 198 -22.10 13.75 -0.28
N ARG A 199 -21.69 12.85 0.64
CA ARG A 199 -20.48 12.00 0.49
C ARG A 199 -20.37 11.01 1.66
N ALA A 200 -20.12 9.73 1.35
CA ALA A 200 -19.77 8.74 2.37
C ALA A 200 -18.30 8.92 2.77
N ALA A 201 -18.01 8.97 4.07
CA ALA A 201 -16.65 8.96 4.59
C ALA A 201 -16.21 7.51 4.84
N ALA A 202 -14.99 7.16 4.42
CA ALA A 202 -14.36 5.89 4.81
C ALA A 202 -14.28 5.82 6.35
N MET A 203 -14.78 4.75 6.94
CA MET A 203 -14.87 4.63 8.39
C MET A 203 -13.50 4.40 9.02
N LYS A 204 -12.83 5.50 9.41
CA LYS A 204 -11.75 5.46 10.39
C LYS A 204 -12.34 5.00 11.74
N LEU A 205 -12.29 3.70 11.99
CA LEU A 205 -12.61 3.09 13.28
C LEU A 205 -11.47 3.41 14.26
N PRO A 206 -11.66 4.27 15.28
CA PRO A 206 -10.62 4.53 16.26
C PRO A 206 -10.39 3.27 17.10
N LEU A 207 -9.15 2.99 17.50
CA LEU A 207 -8.77 1.78 18.23
C LEU A 207 -9.52 1.58 19.58
N ASN A 208 -10.25 2.58 20.07
CA ASN A 208 -10.93 2.60 21.37
C ASN A 208 -12.43 2.18 21.33
N LYS A 209 -12.89 1.49 20.27
CA LYS A 209 -14.31 1.08 20.11
C LYS A 209 -14.57 -0.43 19.92
N PHE A 210 -13.69 -1.29 20.43
CA PHE A 210 -13.95 -2.75 20.47
C PHE A 210 -14.61 -3.15 21.79
N PRO A 211 -15.84 -3.71 21.80
CA PRO A 211 -16.44 -4.29 23.00
C PRO A 211 -15.81 -5.65 23.34
N GLY A 212 -15.83 -6.02 24.63
CA GLY A 212 -15.46 -7.37 25.11
C GLY A 212 -14.06 -7.52 25.72
N PHE A 213 -13.08 -6.69 25.33
CA PHE A 213 -11.73 -6.71 25.92
C PHE A 213 -11.33 -5.35 26.48
N ALA A 214 -11.04 -5.30 27.78
CA ALA A 214 -10.29 -4.19 28.37
C ALA A 214 -8.85 -4.26 27.85
N LYS A 215 -8.51 -3.41 26.86
CA LYS A 215 -7.15 -3.34 26.32
C LYS A 215 -6.15 -3.08 27.45
N PRO A 216 -5.01 -3.82 27.51
CA PRO A 216 -3.97 -3.56 28.50
C PRO A 216 -3.59 -2.08 28.50
N GLY A 217 -3.69 -1.43 29.65
CA GLY A 217 -3.37 -0.02 29.77
C GLY A 217 -1.88 0.23 29.52
N MET A 218 -1.51 1.40 29.01
CA MET A 218 -0.09 1.73 28.84
C MET A 218 0.70 1.64 30.15
N GLU A 219 0.07 2.02 31.28
CA GLU A 219 0.60 1.82 32.63
C GLU A 219 0.83 0.34 32.98
N GLN A 220 0.00 -0.58 32.46
CA GLN A 220 0.13 -2.03 32.71
C GLN A 220 1.40 -2.59 32.05
N TYR A 221 1.75 -2.17 30.83
CA TYR A 221 3.03 -2.53 30.22
C TYR A 221 4.19 -1.86 30.95
N LEU A 222 4.14 -0.52 31.12
CA LEU A 222 5.23 0.26 31.70
C LEU A 222 5.57 -0.15 33.15
N LEU A 223 4.58 -0.49 33.98
CA LEU A 223 4.74 -0.85 35.39
C LEU A 223 4.58 -2.36 35.68
N ALA A 224 4.56 -3.24 34.65
CA ALA A 224 4.53 -4.68 34.87
C ALA A 224 5.73 -5.13 35.72
N LYS A 225 5.47 -5.67 36.92
CA LYS A 225 6.52 -6.17 37.84
C LYS A 225 7.24 -7.40 37.29
N GLN A 226 6.51 -8.23 36.54
CA GLN A 226 7.04 -9.39 35.84
C GLN A 226 6.24 -9.53 34.54
N LEU A 227 6.92 -9.46 33.40
CA LEU A 227 6.34 -9.82 32.11
C LEU A 227 6.34 -11.35 32.02
N ALA A 228 5.30 -11.93 31.42
CA ALA A 228 5.32 -13.33 31.05
C ALA A 228 6.49 -13.57 30.08
N LYS A 229 7.26 -14.65 30.25
CA LYS A 229 8.30 -15.00 29.28
C LYS A 229 7.62 -15.27 27.93
N PRO A 230 7.90 -14.50 26.88
CA PRO A 230 7.22 -14.68 25.60
C PRO A 230 7.68 -16.00 24.97
N LYS A 231 6.76 -16.70 24.31
CA LYS A 231 7.05 -17.96 23.59
C LYS A 231 7.67 -17.71 22.22
N GLU A 232 7.45 -16.52 21.69
CA GLU A 232 7.78 -16.01 20.37
C GLU A 232 8.56 -14.71 20.62
N LYS A 233 9.75 -14.57 20.03
CA LYS A 233 10.63 -13.41 20.23
C LYS A 233 10.78 -12.67 18.91
N ILE A 234 10.69 -11.34 18.96
CA ILE A 234 10.84 -10.46 17.80
C ILE A 234 12.18 -9.72 17.93
N PRO A 235 13.27 -10.20 17.30
CA PRO A 235 14.57 -9.54 17.36
C PRO A 235 14.58 -8.21 16.59
N ILE A 236 15.26 -7.21 17.14
CA ILE A 236 15.57 -5.95 16.46
C ILE A 236 17.09 -5.79 16.45
N ILE A 237 17.69 -5.81 15.27
CA ILE A 237 19.13 -5.67 15.07
C ILE A 237 19.48 -4.24 14.62
N ILE A 238 20.76 -3.87 14.72
CA ILE A 238 21.28 -2.61 14.18
C ILE A 238 22.00 -2.90 12.86
N GLY A 239 21.48 -2.36 11.76
CA GLY A 239 22.14 -2.34 10.45
C GLY A 239 22.65 -0.94 10.09
N ASP A 240 23.10 -0.76 8.85
CA ASP A 240 23.72 0.49 8.36
C ASP A 240 22.79 1.72 8.44
N TYR A 241 21.47 1.50 8.42
CA TYR A 241 20.43 2.53 8.56
C TYR A 241 19.85 2.63 9.98
N GLY A 242 20.52 2.05 10.97
CA GLY A 242 20.07 1.97 12.36
C GLY A 242 19.20 0.73 12.63
N PRO A 243 18.23 0.82 13.56
CA PRO A 243 17.40 -0.34 13.94
C PRO A 243 16.59 -0.90 12.78
N MET A 244 16.52 -2.23 12.67
CA MET A 244 15.73 -2.92 11.67
C MET A 244 15.21 -4.26 12.20
N TRP A 245 14.06 -4.69 11.66
CA TRP A 245 13.59 -6.06 11.82
C TRP A 245 14.62 -7.03 11.20
N VAL A 246 14.77 -8.22 11.78
CA VAL A 246 15.43 -9.33 11.08
C VAL A 246 14.51 -9.78 9.94
N TYR A 247 15.05 -9.85 8.73
CA TYR A 247 14.32 -10.35 7.56
C TYR A 247 14.58 -11.85 7.36
N PRO A 248 13.57 -12.64 6.98
CA PRO A 248 13.75 -14.07 6.72
C PRO A 248 14.66 -14.30 5.51
N THR A 249 15.52 -15.32 5.58
CA THR A 249 16.45 -15.69 4.49
C THR A 249 15.74 -16.23 3.25
N SER A 250 14.49 -16.67 3.39
CA SER A 250 13.60 -17.08 2.31
C SER A 250 12.29 -16.31 2.40
N THR A 251 12.07 -15.35 1.50
CA THR A 251 10.77 -14.68 1.35
C THR A 251 9.74 -15.61 0.71
N PHE A 252 8.46 -15.41 1.04
CA PHE A 252 7.35 -16.04 0.34
C PHE A 252 6.28 -14.99 0.00
N ASP A 253 5.48 -15.27 -1.01
CA ASP A 253 4.29 -14.50 -1.39
C ASP A 253 3.05 -15.41 -1.45
N CYS A 254 1.85 -14.83 -1.44
CA CYS A 254 0.57 -15.56 -1.42
C CYS A 254 -0.35 -15.06 -2.54
N VAL A 255 -0.74 -15.96 -3.44
CA VAL A 255 -1.59 -15.66 -4.59
C VAL A 255 -3.06 -15.68 -4.17
N VAL A 256 -3.80 -14.63 -4.51
CA VAL A 256 -5.24 -14.45 -4.26
C VAL A 256 -5.99 -14.60 -5.59
N ALA A 257 -6.64 -15.76 -5.80
CA ALA A 257 -7.22 -16.13 -7.08
C ALA A 257 -8.63 -16.74 -6.94
N ASP A 258 -9.15 -17.26 -8.07
CA ASP A 258 -10.31 -18.15 -8.14
C ASP A 258 -11.54 -17.70 -7.34
N PRO A 259 -12.13 -16.52 -7.66
CA PRO A 259 -13.28 -15.98 -6.95
C PRO A 259 -14.54 -16.83 -7.18
N LYS A 260 -14.89 -17.67 -6.20
CA LYS A 260 -15.95 -18.68 -6.28
C LYS A 260 -17.15 -18.31 -5.42
N LYS A 261 -18.37 -18.64 -5.87
CA LYS A 261 -19.62 -18.29 -5.18
C LYS A 261 -20.01 -19.35 -4.15
N GLY A 262 -19.47 -19.24 -2.94
CA GLY A 262 -19.84 -20.06 -1.79
C GLY A 262 -21.28 -19.83 -1.29
N SER A 263 -21.82 -20.80 -0.53
CA SER A 263 -23.13 -20.68 0.11
C SER A 263 -23.16 -21.33 1.51
N LYS A 264 -23.88 -20.71 2.45
CA LYS A 264 -24.22 -21.24 3.79
C LYS A 264 -25.74 -21.42 3.83
N MET A 265 -26.22 -22.29 4.72
CA MET A 265 -27.66 -22.55 4.94
C MET A 265 -28.41 -22.98 3.67
N TYR A 266 -27.94 -24.05 3.00
CA TYR A 266 -28.57 -24.64 1.81
C TYR A 266 -28.92 -23.63 0.69
N GLY A 267 -28.02 -22.66 0.46
CA GLY A 267 -28.18 -21.61 -0.56
C GLY A 267 -28.76 -20.28 -0.06
N LEU A 268 -29.35 -20.24 1.14
CA LEU A 268 -30.06 -19.06 1.67
C LEU A 268 -29.13 -17.84 1.90
N LYS A 269 -27.86 -18.06 2.25
CA LYS A 269 -26.85 -16.98 2.40
C LYS A 269 -25.64 -17.27 1.49
N SER A 270 -25.56 -16.60 0.33
CA SER A 270 -24.46 -16.72 -0.64
C SER A 270 -23.40 -15.61 -0.52
N TYR A 271 -22.15 -15.91 -0.85
CA TYR A 271 -20.99 -15.02 -0.71
C TYR A 271 -19.89 -15.36 -1.75
N ILE A 272 -18.83 -14.56 -1.81
CA ILE A 272 -17.62 -14.86 -2.60
C ILE A 272 -16.51 -15.35 -1.67
N GLU A 273 -15.85 -16.42 -2.10
CA GLU A 273 -14.63 -17.01 -1.56
C GLU A 273 -13.48 -16.76 -2.55
N TYR A 274 -12.28 -16.55 -2.02
CA TYR A 274 -11.04 -16.41 -2.77
C TYR A 274 -10.11 -17.55 -2.36
N GLN A 275 -9.42 -18.14 -3.34
CA GLN A 275 -8.40 -19.15 -3.11
C GLN A 275 -7.07 -18.47 -2.80
N LEU A 276 -6.50 -18.78 -1.64
CA LEU A 276 -5.17 -18.34 -1.22
C LEU A 276 -4.18 -19.47 -1.40
N THR A 277 -3.14 -19.27 -2.22
CA THR A 277 -2.09 -20.27 -2.45
C THR A 277 -0.72 -19.70 -2.10
N CYS A 278 -0.04 -20.31 -1.14
CA CYS A 278 1.27 -19.83 -0.67
C CYS A 278 2.42 -20.47 -1.47
N THR A 279 3.32 -19.65 -1.98
CA THR A 279 4.48 -20.07 -2.80
C THR A 279 5.43 -21.05 -2.10
N ASN A 280 5.51 -21.01 -0.77
CA ASN A 280 6.37 -21.89 0.03
C ASN A 280 5.78 -23.27 0.34
N THR A 281 4.45 -23.42 0.35
CA THR A 281 3.77 -24.71 0.65
C THR A 281 3.05 -25.32 -0.55
N ASN A 282 2.75 -24.52 -1.58
CA ASN A 282 1.92 -24.86 -2.74
C ASN A 282 0.57 -25.50 -2.35
N ARG A 283 0.05 -25.14 -1.16
CA ARG A 283 -1.27 -25.52 -0.67
C ARG A 283 -2.23 -24.35 -0.83
N SER A 284 -3.47 -24.66 -1.17
CA SER A 284 -4.55 -23.69 -1.28
C SER A 284 -5.52 -23.80 -0.11
N VAL A 285 -5.90 -22.66 0.46
CA VAL A 285 -7.02 -22.52 1.42
C VAL A 285 -8.04 -21.52 0.88
N ASN A 286 -9.32 -21.67 1.23
CA ASN A 286 -10.39 -20.80 0.71
C ASN A 286 -10.90 -19.85 1.80
N HIS A 287 -10.89 -18.54 1.51
CA HIS A 287 -11.38 -17.51 2.41
C HIS A 287 -12.40 -16.59 1.76
N ARG A 288 -13.54 -16.42 2.43
CA ARG A 288 -14.48 -15.33 2.16
C ARG A 288 -13.99 -14.02 2.76
N TYR A 289 -14.49 -12.89 2.26
CA TYR A 289 -14.13 -11.55 2.76
C TYR A 289 -14.23 -11.40 4.30
N LYS A 290 -15.25 -11.97 4.99
CA LYS A 290 -15.37 -11.91 6.48
C LYS A 290 -14.20 -12.61 7.22
N HIS A 291 -13.42 -13.47 6.55
CA HIS A 291 -12.22 -14.07 7.16
C HIS A 291 -11.01 -13.12 7.08
N PHE A 292 -10.81 -12.41 5.96
CA PHE A 292 -9.80 -11.34 5.87
C PHE A 292 -10.12 -10.22 6.87
N ASP A 293 -11.40 -9.84 6.97
CA ASP A 293 -11.94 -8.87 7.93
C ASP A 293 -11.56 -9.22 9.38
N TRP A 294 -11.77 -10.49 9.76
CA TRP A 294 -11.34 -11.04 11.05
C TRP A 294 -9.81 -11.02 11.24
N LEU A 295 -9.04 -11.40 10.22
CA LEU A 295 -7.57 -11.40 10.27
C LEU A 295 -7.04 -9.98 10.46
N TYR A 296 -7.54 -9.02 9.69
CA TYR A 296 -7.21 -7.60 9.82
C TYR A 296 -7.49 -7.09 11.24
N GLU A 297 -8.63 -7.43 11.84
CA GLU A 297 -8.89 -7.10 13.25
C GLU A 297 -7.88 -7.75 14.20
N ARG A 298 -7.52 -9.03 14.02
CA ARG A 298 -6.54 -9.70 14.89
C ARG A 298 -5.16 -9.06 14.76
N LEU A 299 -4.71 -8.77 13.54
CA LEU A 299 -3.43 -8.10 13.28
C LEU A 299 -3.41 -6.67 13.86
N LEU A 300 -4.50 -5.90 13.67
CA LEU A 300 -4.63 -4.55 14.23
C LEU A 300 -4.66 -4.56 15.77
N VAL A 301 -5.31 -5.55 16.39
CA VAL A 301 -5.35 -5.72 17.85
C VAL A 301 -3.98 -6.16 18.39
N LYS A 302 -3.26 -7.08 17.71
CA LYS A 302 -1.95 -7.57 18.15
C LYS A 302 -0.83 -6.56 17.92
N PHE A 303 -0.71 -6.02 16.71
CA PHE A 303 0.45 -5.25 16.26
C PHE A 303 0.22 -3.75 16.07
N GLY A 304 -1.04 -3.27 16.02
CA GLY A 304 -1.41 -1.92 15.55
C GLY A 304 -0.93 -0.71 16.39
N LEU A 305 -0.13 -0.91 17.43
CA LEU A 305 0.58 0.17 18.15
C LEU A 305 2.09 0.20 17.85
N ALA A 306 2.59 -0.75 17.06
CA ALA A 306 3.98 -0.86 16.61
C ALA A 306 4.08 -0.85 15.07
N ILE A 307 3.20 -1.61 14.40
CA ILE A 307 3.24 -1.86 12.95
C ILE A 307 1.95 -1.30 12.30
N PRO A 308 2.06 -0.47 11.25
CA PRO A 308 0.94 -0.06 10.40
C PRO A 308 0.27 -1.23 9.67
N ILE A 309 -0.92 -1.64 10.12
CA ILE A 309 -1.76 -2.62 9.42
C ILE A 309 -2.77 -1.86 8.53
N PRO A 310 -2.60 -1.85 7.19
CA PRO A 310 -3.43 -1.03 6.30
C PRO A 310 -4.85 -1.61 6.17
N SER A 311 -5.82 -0.72 5.95
CA SER A 311 -7.24 -1.08 5.83
C SER A 311 -7.55 -1.92 4.58
N LEU A 312 -8.36 -2.95 4.74
CA LEU A 312 -8.91 -3.77 3.64
C LEU A 312 -9.82 -2.95 2.68
N PRO A 313 -9.99 -3.42 1.42
CA PRO A 313 -10.89 -2.79 0.44
C PRO A 313 -12.38 -2.84 0.84
N ASP A 314 -13.11 -1.76 0.58
CA ASP A 314 -14.43 -1.45 1.14
C ASP A 314 -15.48 -2.58 1.17
N LYS A 315 -16.30 -2.57 2.24
CA LYS A 315 -17.44 -3.48 2.47
C LYS A 315 -18.67 -3.08 1.63
N GLN A 316 -18.63 -3.31 0.31
CA GLN A 316 -19.81 -3.09 -0.54
C GLN A 316 -20.88 -4.18 -0.31
N VAL A 317 -22.14 -3.75 -0.14
CA VAL A 317 -23.32 -4.61 0.12
C VAL A 317 -24.13 -4.85 -1.16
N THR A 318 -24.54 -3.76 -1.82
CA THR A 318 -25.15 -3.77 -3.16
C THR A 318 -24.08 -4.03 -4.23
N GLY A 319 -24.40 -4.73 -5.31
CA GLY A 319 -23.44 -4.99 -6.39
C GLY A 319 -22.29 -5.95 -6.03
N ARG A 320 -22.33 -6.60 -4.86
CA ARG A 320 -21.27 -7.52 -4.36
C ARG A 320 -20.97 -8.76 -5.23
N PHE A 321 -21.70 -8.93 -6.34
CA PHE A 321 -21.57 -10.01 -7.31
C PHE A 321 -21.27 -9.50 -8.74
N GLU A 322 -21.05 -8.20 -8.92
CA GLU A 322 -20.61 -7.58 -10.17
C GLU A 322 -19.14 -7.96 -10.45
N GLU A 323 -18.80 -8.25 -11.70
CA GLU A 323 -17.49 -8.82 -12.07
C GLU A 323 -16.37 -7.81 -11.85
N GLU A 324 -16.60 -6.56 -12.22
CA GLU A 324 -15.70 -5.42 -12.00
C GLU A 324 -15.41 -5.21 -10.51
N PHE A 325 -16.45 -5.36 -9.66
CA PHE A 325 -16.29 -5.25 -8.22
C PHE A 325 -15.51 -6.43 -7.63
N ILE A 326 -15.78 -7.66 -8.06
CA ILE A 326 -15.04 -8.85 -7.63
C ILE A 326 -13.56 -8.72 -8.03
N LYS A 327 -13.28 -8.29 -9.26
CA LYS A 327 -11.91 -8.08 -9.77
C LYS A 327 -11.16 -7.00 -8.99
N MET A 328 -11.74 -5.81 -8.85
CA MET A 328 -11.18 -4.69 -8.09
C MET A 328 -10.90 -5.07 -6.62
N ARG A 329 -11.79 -5.85 -5.99
CA ARG A 329 -11.56 -6.37 -4.64
C ARG A 329 -10.45 -7.42 -4.61
N MET A 330 -10.39 -8.33 -5.58
CA MET A 330 -9.37 -9.39 -5.64
C MET A 330 -7.97 -8.79 -5.81
N GLU A 331 -7.81 -7.80 -6.68
CA GLU A 331 -6.57 -7.05 -6.90
C GLU A 331 -6.08 -6.35 -5.61
N ARG A 332 -6.99 -5.67 -4.90
CA ARG A 332 -6.65 -5.02 -3.61
C ARG A 332 -6.40 -6.02 -2.47
N LEU A 333 -7.04 -7.19 -2.48
CA LEU A 333 -6.74 -8.28 -1.54
C LEU A 333 -5.38 -8.92 -1.87
N GLN A 334 -5.01 -9.05 -3.14
CA GLN A 334 -3.67 -9.51 -3.56
C GLN A 334 -2.59 -8.58 -3.04
N ALA A 335 -2.71 -7.27 -3.28
CA ALA A 335 -1.76 -6.28 -2.76
C ALA A 335 -1.63 -6.37 -1.22
N TRP A 336 -2.77 -6.40 -0.51
CA TRP A 336 -2.79 -6.51 0.96
C TRP A 336 -2.13 -7.80 1.46
N MET A 337 -2.45 -8.96 0.88
CA MET A 337 -1.82 -10.25 1.25
C MET A 337 -0.31 -10.22 0.99
N THR A 338 0.12 -9.72 -0.15
CA THR A 338 1.53 -9.57 -0.51
C THR A 338 2.28 -8.67 0.48
N ARG A 339 1.69 -7.58 0.98
CA ARG A 339 2.30 -6.77 2.06
C ARG A 339 2.44 -7.56 3.36
N MET A 340 1.41 -8.29 3.78
CA MET A 340 1.47 -9.09 5.02
C MET A 340 2.46 -10.25 4.92
N CYS A 341 2.67 -10.82 3.72
CA CYS A 341 3.71 -11.83 3.45
C CYS A 341 5.14 -11.24 3.44
N ARG A 342 5.33 -10.02 2.93
CA ARG A 342 6.64 -9.35 2.84
C ARG A 342 7.08 -8.65 4.14
N HIS A 343 6.15 -8.40 5.05
CA HIS A 343 6.48 -7.83 6.36
C HIS A 343 7.07 -8.91 7.29
N PRO A 344 8.32 -8.81 7.76
CA PRO A 344 8.99 -9.89 8.49
C PRO A 344 8.24 -10.34 9.76
N VAL A 345 7.83 -9.40 10.62
CA VAL A 345 7.12 -9.74 11.88
C VAL A 345 5.72 -10.33 11.65
N VAL A 346 4.94 -9.77 10.71
CA VAL A 346 3.56 -10.22 10.46
C VAL A 346 3.56 -11.58 9.75
N SER A 347 4.47 -11.80 8.79
CA SER A 347 4.48 -13.01 7.98
C SER A 347 4.85 -14.27 8.77
N GLU A 348 5.73 -14.16 9.76
CA GLU A 348 6.10 -15.28 10.64
C GLU A 348 5.07 -15.53 11.75
N SER A 349 4.22 -14.55 12.08
CA SER A 349 3.31 -14.62 13.23
C SER A 349 2.30 -15.78 13.16
N GLU A 350 2.07 -16.45 14.31
CA GLU A 350 1.20 -17.63 14.37
C GLU A 350 -0.22 -17.39 13.81
N VAL A 351 -0.81 -16.20 14.05
CA VAL A 351 -2.15 -15.87 13.55
C VAL A 351 -2.23 -15.79 12.02
N PHE A 352 -1.16 -15.33 11.37
CA PHE A 352 -1.08 -15.24 9.91
C PHE A 352 -0.75 -16.62 9.30
N GLN A 353 0.21 -17.34 9.89
CA GLN A 353 0.56 -18.70 9.44
C GLN A 353 -0.60 -19.69 9.58
N GLN A 354 -1.38 -19.61 10.65
CA GLN A 354 -2.57 -20.45 10.86
C GLN A 354 -3.73 -20.09 9.92
N PHE A 355 -3.85 -18.82 9.51
CA PHE A 355 -4.79 -18.38 8.47
C PHE A 355 -4.42 -18.98 7.11
N LEU A 356 -3.14 -19.01 6.77
CA LEU A 356 -2.65 -19.51 5.47
C LEU A 356 -2.61 -21.04 5.33
N ASN A 357 -2.37 -21.79 6.40
CA ASN A 357 -1.96 -23.21 6.31
C ASN A 357 -2.88 -24.22 7.02
N PHE A 358 -4.08 -23.82 7.46
CA PHE A 358 -5.02 -24.75 8.11
C PHE A 358 -5.44 -25.91 7.18
N ARG A 359 -5.65 -27.10 7.74
CA ARG A 359 -5.98 -28.32 6.96
C ARG A 359 -7.47 -28.62 6.90
N ASP A 360 -8.23 -28.27 7.94
CA ASP A 360 -9.66 -28.51 8.05
C ASP A 360 -10.39 -27.44 8.89
N GLU A 361 -11.73 -27.45 8.85
CA GLU A 361 -12.56 -26.46 9.54
C GLU A 361 -12.42 -26.50 11.07
N LYS A 362 -12.06 -27.65 11.65
CA LYS A 362 -11.84 -27.81 13.10
C LYS A 362 -10.51 -27.16 13.49
N GLU A 363 -9.45 -27.37 12.72
CA GLU A 363 -8.17 -26.68 12.88
C GLU A 363 -8.36 -25.15 12.77
N TRP A 364 -9.08 -24.69 11.74
CA TRP A 364 -9.44 -23.27 11.59
C TRP A 364 -10.19 -22.72 12.82
N LYS A 365 -11.24 -23.42 13.31
CA LYS A 365 -11.98 -23.01 14.51
C LYS A 365 -11.10 -22.99 15.77
N THR A 366 -10.20 -23.94 15.94
CA THR A 366 -9.24 -23.97 17.05
C THR A 366 -8.22 -22.82 16.95
N GLY A 367 -7.64 -22.59 15.76
CA GLY A 367 -6.72 -21.49 15.50
C GLY A 367 -7.37 -20.11 15.72
N LYS A 368 -8.57 -19.91 15.19
CA LYS A 368 -9.41 -18.73 15.41
C LYS A 368 -9.61 -18.46 16.90
N ARG A 369 -10.13 -19.44 17.64
CA ARG A 369 -10.36 -19.35 19.10
C ARG A 369 -9.07 -19.21 19.93
N LYS A 370 -7.91 -19.57 19.38
CA LYS A 370 -6.57 -19.34 19.99
C LYS A 370 -6.12 -17.90 19.80
N ALA A 371 -6.16 -17.37 18.57
CA ALA A 371 -5.82 -15.98 18.26
C ALA A 371 -6.77 -14.96 18.92
N GLU A 372 -8.02 -15.35 19.18
CA GLU A 372 -8.99 -14.55 19.94
C GLU A 372 -8.73 -14.53 21.45
N LYS A 373 -7.82 -15.38 21.95
CA LYS A 373 -7.40 -15.47 23.37
C LYS A 373 -5.93 -15.09 23.58
N ASP A 374 -5.31 -14.41 22.61
CA ASP A 374 -3.94 -13.92 22.74
C ASP A 374 -3.90 -12.70 23.69
N GLU A 375 -3.13 -12.83 24.78
CA GLU A 375 -2.90 -11.76 25.76
C GLU A 375 -1.75 -10.82 25.35
N THR A 376 -0.92 -11.20 24.37
CA THR A 376 0.26 -10.45 23.91
C THR A 376 -0.08 -9.34 22.91
N VAL A 377 -1.19 -8.63 23.17
CA VAL A 377 -1.82 -7.68 22.25
C VAL A 377 -1.69 -6.22 22.68
N GLY A 378 -1.84 -5.29 21.73
CA GLY A 378 -1.70 -3.85 21.97
C GLY A 378 -0.31 -3.51 22.53
N VAL A 379 -0.26 -2.78 23.65
CA VAL A 379 1.01 -2.40 24.29
C VAL A 379 1.82 -3.60 24.80
N MET A 380 1.20 -4.78 24.96
CA MET A 380 1.92 -5.97 25.42
C MET A 380 2.80 -6.59 24.33
N ILE A 381 2.63 -6.24 23.04
CA ILE A 381 3.49 -6.77 21.97
C ILE A 381 4.96 -6.37 22.16
N PHE A 382 5.23 -5.18 22.72
CA PHE A 382 6.58 -4.71 23.07
C PHE A 382 7.24 -5.53 24.21
N SER A 383 6.54 -6.49 24.83
CA SER A 383 7.15 -7.47 25.75
C SER A 383 7.75 -8.69 25.04
N THR A 384 7.45 -8.86 23.75
CA THR A 384 8.01 -9.92 22.87
C THR A 384 9.24 -9.44 22.07
N MET A 385 9.48 -8.12 22.04
CA MET A 385 10.53 -7.49 21.24
C MET A 385 11.85 -7.40 22.01
N GLU A 386 12.95 -7.83 21.40
CA GLU A 386 14.28 -7.83 22.01
C GLU A 386 15.28 -7.09 21.09
N PRO A 387 15.63 -5.82 21.41
CA PRO A 387 16.68 -5.09 20.71
C PRO A 387 18.07 -5.58 21.09
N GLU A 388 18.92 -5.85 20.11
CA GLU A 388 20.33 -6.24 20.28
C GLU A 388 21.25 -5.01 20.44
N ALA A 389 20.84 -4.06 21.29
CA ALA A 389 21.48 -2.75 21.44
C ALA A 389 21.36 -2.20 22.88
N PRO A 390 22.20 -1.20 23.27
CA PRO A 390 22.06 -0.49 24.54
C PRO A 390 20.70 0.22 24.69
N ASP A 391 20.29 0.54 25.91
CA ASP A 391 19.05 1.31 26.11
C ASP A 391 19.23 2.78 25.68
N LEU A 392 18.30 3.29 24.85
CA LEU A 392 18.32 4.66 24.33
C LEU A 392 18.00 5.70 25.42
N ASP A 393 18.50 6.93 25.25
CA ASP A 393 18.16 8.04 26.15
C ASP A 393 16.81 8.70 25.79
N MET A 394 16.19 9.34 26.77
CA MET A 394 14.84 9.92 26.64
C MET A 394 14.74 11.10 25.67
N VAL A 395 15.84 11.80 25.39
CA VAL A 395 15.90 12.90 24.42
C VAL A 395 15.98 12.34 23.00
N GLU A 396 16.80 11.32 22.77
CA GLU A 396 16.89 10.63 21.48
C GLU A 396 15.54 9.99 21.11
N ILE A 397 14.91 9.29 22.05
CA ILE A 397 13.59 8.67 21.86
C ILE A 397 12.53 9.70 21.47
N GLU A 398 12.48 10.84 22.15
CA GLU A 398 11.52 11.90 21.84
C GLU A 398 11.78 12.53 20.46
N GLN A 399 13.04 12.86 20.15
CA GLN A 399 13.41 13.42 18.84
C GLN A 399 13.01 12.49 17.69
N LYS A 400 13.23 11.18 17.83
CA LYS A 400 12.90 10.19 16.78
C LYS A 400 11.40 9.96 16.66
N CYS A 401 10.65 9.93 17.77
CA CYS A 401 9.19 9.89 17.74
C CYS A 401 8.58 11.13 17.05
N ASP A 402 9.12 12.32 17.33
CA ASP A 402 8.71 13.57 16.68
C ASP A 402 9.12 13.65 15.21
N ALA A 403 10.29 13.13 14.84
CA ALA A 403 10.74 13.04 13.46
C ALA A 403 9.77 12.20 12.62
N VAL A 404 9.43 10.99 13.09
CA VAL A 404 8.40 10.11 12.50
C VAL A 404 7.06 10.81 12.36
N GLY A 405 6.62 11.57 13.37
CA GLY A 405 5.36 12.31 13.32
C GLY A 405 5.33 13.47 12.32
N ARG A 406 6.44 14.21 12.18
CA ARG A 406 6.56 15.28 11.16
C ARG A 406 6.48 14.70 9.74
N PHE A 407 7.25 13.64 9.47
CA PHE A 407 7.31 13.04 8.14
C PHE A 407 6.01 12.35 7.72
N THR A 408 5.42 11.51 8.58
CA THR A 408 4.21 10.76 8.21
C THR A 408 3.04 11.71 7.95
N LYS A 409 2.92 12.81 8.71
CA LYS A 409 1.92 13.85 8.44
C LYS A 409 2.16 14.58 7.12
N ALA A 410 3.40 14.94 6.79
CA ALA A 410 3.74 15.62 5.54
C ALA A 410 3.51 14.70 4.32
N MET A 411 3.86 13.41 4.42
CA MET A 411 3.61 12.43 3.37
C MET A 411 2.10 12.15 3.21
N ASP A 412 1.34 12.05 4.30
CA ASP A 412 -0.12 11.89 4.27
C ASP A 412 -0.81 13.03 3.53
N ASP A 413 -0.30 14.27 3.61
CA ASP A 413 -0.84 15.40 2.84
C ASP A 413 -0.46 15.34 1.36
N GLY A 414 0.82 15.12 1.03
CA GLY A 414 1.28 15.02 -0.36
C GLY A 414 0.65 13.85 -1.13
N VAL A 415 0.42 12.71 -0.46
CA VAL A 415 -0.31 11.57 -1.03
C VAL A 415 -1.77 11.91 -1.30
N LYS A 416 -2.44 12.66 -0.41
CA LYS A 416 -3.82 13.15 -0.66
C LYS A 416 -3.89 14.13 -1.83
N GLU A 417 -2.91 15.02 -1.97
CA GLU A 417 -2.82 15.95 -3.10
C GLU A 417 -2.67 15.19 -4.43
N LEU A 418 -1.70 14.27 -4.50
CA LEU A 418 -1.47 13.45 -5.70
C LEU A 418 -2.70 12.60 -6.06
N LEU A 419 -3.38 12.01 -5.08
CA LEU A 419 -4.66 11.30 -5.29
C LEU A 419 -5.78 12.22 -5.79
N THR A 420 -5.82 13.47 -5.35
CA THR A 420 -6.83 14.45 -5.78
C THR A 420 -6.60 14.86 -7.23
N VAL A 421 -5.38 15.29 -7.56
CA VAL A 421 -4.98 15.67 -8.92
C VAL A 421 -5.12 14.50 -9.89
N GLY A 422 -4.67 13.30 -9.50
CA GLY A 422 -4.83 12.09 -10.30
C GLY A 422 -6.29 11.71 -10.53
N GLN A 423 -7.15 11.80 -9.52
CA GLN A 423 -8.58 11.55 -9.68
C GLN A 423 -9.28 12.60 -10.57
N GLU A 424 -8.86 13.86 -10.54
CA GLU A 424 -9.37 14.89 -11.45
C GLU A 424 -8.88 14.66 -12.90
N HIS A 425 -7.60 14.32 -13.08
CA HIS A 425 -7.05 13.98 -14.38
C HIS A 425 -7.72 12.74 -14.99
N TRP A 426 -7.97 11.69 -14.19
CA TRP A 426 -8.74 10.52 -14.61
C TRP A 426 -10.12 10.93 -15.16
N LYS A 427 -10.86 11.77 -14.43
CA LYS A 427 -12.20 12.24 -14.85
C LYS A 427 -12.14 13.11 -16.11
N ARG A 428 -11.06 13.87 -16.32
CA ARG A 428 -10.83 14.62 -17.56
C ARG A 428 -10.63 13.69 -18.76
N CYS A 429 -9.74 12.70 -18.61
CA CYS A 429 -9.36 11.77 -19.68
C CYS A 429 -10.45 10.74 -20.00
N THR A 430 -11.28 10.35 -19.03
CA THR A 430 -12.45 9.47 -19.24
C THR A 430 -13.75 10.22 -19.58
N GLY A 431 -13.75 11.55 -19.55
CA GLY A 431 -14.97 12.38 -19.58
C GLY A 431 -15.02 13.39 -20.73
N PRO A 432 -14.63 14.66 -20.51
CA PRO A 432 -14.69 15.71 -21.53
C PRO A 432 -13.65 15.56 -22.64
N LEU A 433 -12.41 15.15 -22.34
CA LEU A 433 -11.30 15.21 -23.31
C LEU A 433 -11.49 14.28 -24.54
N PRO A 434 -11.96 13.03 -24.41
CA PRO A 434 -12.35 12.21 -25.57
C PRO A 434 -13.46 12.86 -26.41
N LYS A 435 -14.40 13.58 -25.77
CA LYS A 435 -15.52 14.24 -26.45
C LYS A 435 -15.06 15.47 -27.24
N GLU A 436 -13.94 16.08 -26.88
CA GLU A 436 -13.30 17.13 -27.67
C GLU A 436 -12.68 16.54 -28.94
N TYR A 437 -11.89 15.48 -28.83
CA TYR A 437 -11.33 14.76 -29.98
C TYR A 437 -12.42 14.18 -30.91
N GLN A 438 -13.50 13.60 -30.36
CA GLN A 438 -14.65 13.14 -31.17
C GLN A 438 -15.36 14.27 -31.92
N LYS A 439 -15.47 15.47 -31.33
CA LYS A 439 -16.04 16.64 -32.01
C LYS A 439 -15.17 17.10 -33.18
N ILE A 440 -13.84 17.11 -33.01
CA ILE A 440 -12.88 17.42 -34.08
C ILE A 440 -13.02 16.39 -35.20
N GLY A 441 -13.01 15.10 -34.86
CA GLY A 441 -13.14 14.01 -35.84
C GLY A 441 -14.42 14.06 -36.65
N LYS A 442 -15.56 14.39 -36.00
CA LYS A 442 -16.86 14.55 -36.67
C LYS A 442 -16.95 15.83 -37.48
N ALA A 443 -16.36 16.94 -37.04
CA ALA A 443 -16.31 18.18 -37.82
C ALA A 443 -15.54 18.00 -39.13
N LEU A 444 -14.41 17.28 -39.11
CA LEU A 444 -13.63 16.95 -40.31
C LEU A 444 -14.45 16.09 -41.29
N GLN A 445 -15.08 15.01 -40.80
CA GLN A 445 -15.96 14.17 -41.64
C GLN A 445 -17.16 14.94 -42.20
N SER A 446 -17.77 15.84 -41.43
CA SER A 446 -18.84 16.72 -41.91
C SER A 446 -18.36 17.68 -43.01
N LEU A 447 -17.14 18.21 -42.91
CA LEU A 447 -16.56 19.07 -43.94
C LEU A 447 -16.27 18.30 -45.23
N ALA A 448 -15.67 17.11 -45.15
CA ALA A 448 -15.44 16.24 -46.30
C ALA A 448 -16.75 15.82 -46.99
N LEU A 449 -17.81 15.56 -46.21
CA LEU A 449 -19.14 15.29 -46.75
C LEU A 449 -19.68 16.50 -47.52
N VAL A 450 -19.56 17.72 -46.99
CA VAL A 450 -19.96 18.95 -47.69
C VAL A 450 -19.18 19.13 -48.99
N PHE A 451 -17.85 18.95 -48.98
CA PHE A 451 -17.05 19.01 -50.21
C PHE A 451 -17.53 18.00 -51.24
N SER A 452 -17.78 16.74 -50.86
CA SER A 452 -18.29 15.72 -51.79
C SER A 452 -19.64 16.04 -52.46
N THR A 453 -20.40 17.02 -51.96
CA THR A 453 -21.61 17.53 -52.65
C THR A 453 -21.32 18.45 -53.84
N SER A 454 -20.07 18.87 -54.05
CA SER A 454 -19.63 19.70 -55.18
C SER A 454 -19.83 19.03 -56.55
N GLY A 455 -19.80 17.70 -56.58
CA GLY A 455 -19.75 16.89 -57.80
C GLY A 455 -18.40 16.95 -58.54
N TYR A 456 -17.44 17.77 -58.07
CA TYR A 456 -16.13 17.91 -58.70
C TYR A 456 -15.29 16.65 -58.47
N GLN A 457 -14.83 16.03 -59.56
CA GLN A 457 -14.11 14.75 -59.46
C GLN A 457 -12.63 14.93 -59.08
N GLY A 458 -12.07 16.14 -59.18
CA GLY A 458 -10.66 16.43 -58.89
C GLY A 458 -10.29 16.57 -57.41
N GLU A 459 -11.26 16.39 -56.49
CA GLU A 459 -11.08 16.53 -55.04
C GLU A 459 -11.38 15.23 -54.25
N SER A 460 -11.62 14.10 -54.93
CA SER A 460 -11.90 12.80 -54.32
C SER A 460 -10.92 12.43 -53.21
N ASP A 461 -9.64 12.63 -53.49
CA ASP A 461 -8.53 12.14 -52.68
C ASP A 461 -8.32 13.05 -51.45
N LEU A 462 -8.56 14.36 -51.61
CA LEU A 462 -8.61 15.32 -50.51
C LEU A 462 -9.80 15.03 -49.58
N ASN A 463 -10.98 14.76 -50.15
CA ASN A 463 -12.18 14.42 -49.38
C ASN A 463 -12.00 13.09 -48.62
N GLY A 464 -11.30 12.12 -49.22
CA GLY A 464 -10.83 10.90 -48.55
C GLY A 464 -9.87 11.18 -47.41
N ALA A 465 -8.81 11.97 -47.64
CA ALA A 465 -7.81 12.30 -46.63
C ALA A 465 -8.42 13.02 -45.41
N ILE A 466 -9.31 14.00 -45.62
CA ILE A 466 -10.02 14.71 -44.55
C ILE A 466 -10.94 13.75 -43.77
N THR A 467 -11.65 12.84 -44.46
CA THR A 467 -12.50 11.82 -43.81
C THR A 467 -11.68 10.89 -42.91
N GLU A 468 -10.54 10.40 -43.38
CA GLU A 468 -9.68 9.49 -42.63
C GLU A 468 -8.93 10.18 -41.48
N ALA A 469 -8.55 11.45 -41.64
CA ALA A 469 -8.08 12.29 -40.53
C ALA A 469 -9.17 12.44 -39.46
N GLY A 470 -10.43 12.63 -39.88
CA GLY A 470 -11.58 12.68 -38.98
C GLY A 470 -11.76 11.40 -38.16
N LYS A 471 -11.69 10.22 -38.80
CA LYS A 471 -11.71 8.92 -38.10
C LYS A 471 -10.52 8.77 -37.14
N THR A 472 -9.34 9.20 -37.55
CA THR A 472 -8.12 9.16 -36.72
C THR A 472 -8.30 9.94 -35.41
N TYR A 473 -9.01 11.07 -35.44
CA TYR A 473 -9.37 11.83 -34.23
C TYR A 473 -10.39 11.09 -33.33
N GLU A 474 -11.30 10.31 -33.88
CA GLU A 474 -12.18 9.44 -33.07
C GLU A 474 -11.43 8.23 -32.47
N GLU A 475 -10.43 7.68 -33.16
CA GLU A 475 -9.54 6.67 -32.59
C GLU A 475 -8.67 7.22 -31.44
N ILE A 476 -8.12 8.42 -31.61
CA ILE A 476 -7.36 9.12 -30.55
C ILE A 476 -8.24 9.37 -29.33
N ALA A 477 -9.52 9.70 -29.51
CA ALA A 477 -10.46 9.84 -28.40
C ALA A 477 -10.61 8.56 -27.57
N SER A 478 -10.72 7.39 -28.23
CA SER A 478 -10.79 6.10 -27.55
C SER A 478 -9.48 5.76 -26.81
N LEU A 479 -8.32 6.01 -27.44
CA LEU A 479 -7.02 5.86 -26.77
C LEU A 479 -6.93 6.71 -25.50
N VAL A 480 -7.35 7.98 -25.55
CA VAL A 480 -7.36 8.90 -24.40
C VAL A 480 -8.30 8.43 -23.29
N ALA A 481 -9.44 7.82 -23.65
CA ALA A 481 -10.41 7.30 -22.69
C ALA A 481 -9.91 6.04 -21.95
N ASP A 482 -9.18 5.17 -22.64
CA ASP A 482 -8.66 3.93 -22.05
C ASP A 482 -7.29 4.08 -21.38
N GLN A 483 -6.48 5.08 -21.74
CA GLN A 483 -5.11 5.22 -21.24
C GLN A 483 -4.97 5.20 -19.71
N PRO A 484 -5.81 5.88 -18.89
CA PRO A 484 -5.67 5.88 -17.44
C PRO A 484 -5.65 4.49 -16.79
N LYS A 485 -6.25 3.48 -17.43
CA LYS A 485 -6.25 2.08 -16.97
C LYS A 485 -4.87 1.41 -17.04
N LYS A 486 -3.92 1.97 -17.80
CA LYS A 486 -2.58 1.41 -18.04
C LYS A 486 -1.48 2.03 -17.19
N ASP A 487 -1.69 3.25 -16.71
CA ASP A 487 -0.65 4.05 -16.04
C ASP A 487 -1.14 4.68 -14.73
N LEU A 488 -2.13 5.55 -14.82
CA LEU A 488 -2.69 6.30 -13.70
C LEU A 488 -3.36 5.37 -12.67
N HIS A 489 -3.89 4.23 -13.11
CA HIS A 489 -4.46 3.20 -12.22
C HIS A 489 -3.45 2.76 -11.17
N PHE A 490 -2.29 2.25 -11.60
CA PHE A 490 -1.24 1.76 -10.71
C PHE A 490 -0.73 2.87 -9.79
N LEU A 491 -0.51 4.08 -10.32
CA LEU A 491 -0.11 5.24 -9.52
C LEU A 491 -1.16 5.61 -8.46
N MET A 492 -2.46 5.52 -8.76
CA MET A 492 -3.54 5.80 -7.81
C MET A 492 -3.72 4.68 -6.78
N GLU A 493 -3.53 3.42 -7.14
CA GLU A 493 -3.64 2.30 -6.20
C GLU A 493 -2.46 2.27 -5.22
N THR A 494 -1.20 2.45 -5.67
CA THR A 494 -0.05 2.60 -4.77
C THR A 494 -0.25 3.78 -3.80
N ASN A 495 -0.76 4.93 -4.27
CA ASN A 495 -1.03 6.06 -3.37
C ASN A 495 -2.23 5.80 -2.42
N HIS A 496 -3.22 4.98 -2.80
CA HIS A 496 -4.28 4.54 -1.87
C HIS A 496 -3.74 3.60 -0.78
N GLU A 497 -2.84 2.69 -1.13
CA GLU A 497 -2.15 1.80 -0.21
C GLU A 497 -1.29 2.58 0.80
N TYR A 498 -0.45 3.52 0.31
CA TYR A 498 0.37 4.37 1.17
C TYR A 498 -0.47 5.27 2.09
N LYS A 499 -1.59 5.82 1.60
CA LYS A 499 -2.60 6.51 2.43
C LYS A 499 -3.22 5.59 3.49
N GLY A 500 -3.31 4.28 3.23
CA GLY A 500 -3.71 3.27 4.21
C GLY A 500 -2.71 3.18 5.37
N PHE A 501 -1.43 2.89 5.06
CA PHE A 501 -0.35 2.84 6.05
C PHE A 501 -0.20 4.16 6.84
N LEU A 502 -0.19 5.30 6.14
CA LEU A 502 -0.10 6.64 6.74
C LEU A 502 -1.31 6.96 7.65
N GLY A 503 -2.46 6.32 7.40
CA GLY A 503 -3.64 6.39 8.25
C GLY A 503 -3.48 5.76 9.64
N CYS A 504 -2.53 4.82 9.82
CA CYS A 504 -2.27 4.13 11.09
C CYS A 504 -1.35 4.90 12.04
N PHE A 505 -0.38 5.65 11.49
CA PHE A 505 0.67 6.31 12.27
C PHE A 505 0.17 7.28 13.36
N PRO A 506 -0.95 8.03 13.22
CA PRO A 506 -1.44 8.90 14.29
C PRO A 506 -1.70 8.18 15.62
N ASP A 507 -2.30 6.98 15.59
CA ASP A 507 -2.59 6.20 16.80
C ASP A 507 -1.31 5.55 17.37
N ILE A 508 -0.39 5.13 16.51
CA ILE A 508 0.96 4.64 16.90
C ILE A 508 1.73 5.76 17.62
N ILE A 509 1.86 6.93 17.00
CA ILE A 509 2.60 8.07 17.56
C ILE A 509 1.95 8.56 18.87
N ALA A 510 0.62 8.61 18.94
CA ALA A 510 -0.09 8.98 20.17
C ALA A 510 0.22 8.02 21.33
N ALA A 511 0.28 6.70 21.07
CA ALA A 511 0.69 5.72 22.07
C ALA A 511 2.15 5.91 22.51
N HIS A 512 3.08 6.09 21.57
CA HIS A 512 4.50 6.28 21.91
C HIS A 512 4.75 7.57 22.70
N LYS A 513 4.08 8.67 22.34
CA LYS A 513 4.12 9.92 23.12
C LYS A 513 3.54 9.77 24.52
N GLY A 514 2.40 9.11 24.67
CA GLY A 514 1.83 8.82 25.99
C GLY A 514 2.77 8.00 26.89
N ALA A 515 3.60 7.13 26.30
CA ALA A 515 4.63 6.39 27.04
C ALA A 515 5.79 7.29 27.47
N ILE A 516 6.28 8.14 26.58
CA ILE A 516 7.35 9.13 26.85
C ILE A 516 6.92 10.10 27.96
N GLU A 517 5.70 10.63 27.90
CA GLU A 517 5.14 11.51 28.93
C GLU A 517 5.08 10.83 30.31
N ARG A 518 4.64 9.56 30.36
CA ARG A 518 4.63 8.77 31.61
C ARG A 518 6.02 8.48 32.17
N VAL A 519 7.04 8.33 31.32
CA VAL A 519 8.44 8.26 31.79
C VAL A 519 8.91 9.62 32.31
N LYS A 520 8.52 10.75 31.71
CA LYS A 520 8.81 12.10 32.24
C LYS A 520 8.13 12.35 33.59
N GLU A 521 6.94 11.82 33.82
CA GLU A 521 6.26 11.87 35.13
C GLU A 521 6.92 10.98 36.20
N SER A 522 7.73 9.98 35.82
CA SER A 522 8.23 8.95 36.73
C SER A 522 9.06 9.51 37.90
N ASP A 523 9.84 10.59 37.71
CA ASP A 523 10.58 11.25 38.80
C ASP A 523 9.66 11.80 39.89
N LYS A 524 8.51 12.38 39.50
CA LYS A 524 7.48 12.86 40.43
C LYS A 524 6.78 11.70 41.12
N LEU A 525 6.63 10.55 40.46
CA LEU A 525 6.06 9.32 41.05
C LEU A 525 7.03 8.65 42.05
N VAL A 526 8.34 8.65 41.77
CA VAL A 526 9.38 8.20 42.72
C VAL A 526 9.46 9.15 43.92
N ALA A 527 9.48 10.47 43.69
CA ALA A 527 9.51 11.48 44.76
C ALA A 527 8.25 11.51 45.63
N THR A 528 7.13 10.94 45.16
CA THR A 528 5.89 10.76 45.94
C THR A 528 5.68 9.31 46.41
N SER A 529 6.72 8.48 46.34
CA SER A 529 6.72 7.07 46.78
C SER A 529 5.62 6.19 46.14
N LYS A 530 5.14 6.55 44.95
CA LYS A 530 4.12 5.80 44.19
C LYS A 530 4.70 4.65 43.38
N ILE A 531 5.95 4.78 42.93
CA ILE A 531 6.73 3.75 42.22
C ILE A 531 8.15 3.72 42.80
N THR A 532 8.87 2.61 42.63
CA THR A 532 10.27 2.53 43.06
C THR A 532 11.23 3.08 41.99
N PRO A 533 12.49 3.42 42.36
CA PRO A 533 13.53 3.73 41.38
C PRO A 533 13.79 2.60 40.37
N GLN A 534 13.56 1.33 40.77
CA GLN A 534 13.69 0.19 39.86
C GLN A 534 12.55 0.15 38.84
N ASP A 535 11.32 0.49 39.26
CA ASP A 535 10.18 0.62 38.33
C ASP A 535 10.47 1.72 37.30
N LYS A 536 11.03 2.87 37.71
CA LYS A 536 11.47 3.92 36.77
C LYS A 536 12.46 3.39 35.73
N GLN A 537 13.50 2.66 36.15
CA GLN A 537 14.47 2.07 35.21
C GLN A 537 13.79 1.10 34.23
N ASN A 538 12.85 0.28 34.71
CA ASN A 538 12.07 -0.62 33.87
C ASN A 538 11.18 0.14 32.86
N MET A 539 10.59 1.28 33.26
CA MET A 539 9.81 2.14 32.35
C MET A 539 10.69 2.75 31.25
N VAL A 540 11.88 3.27 31.57
CA VAL A 540 12.84 3.81 30.58
C VAL A 540 13.21 2.73 29.56
N LYS A 541 13.62 1.54 30.04
CA LYS A 541 13.96 0.40 29.17
C LYS A 541 12.80 0.00 28.24
N ARG A 542 11.57 -0.01 28.75
CA ARG A 542 10.36 -0.33 27.96
C ARG A 542 10.08 0.70 26.87
N VAL A 543 10.31 1.97 27.14
CA VAL A 543 10.16 3.04 26.13
C VAL A 543 11.32 3.08 25.13
N SER A 544 12.53 2.66 25.54
CA SER A 544 13.64 2.33 24.64
C SER A 544 13.24 1.19 23.66
N THR A 545 12.67 0.07 24.14
CA THR A 545 12.14 -1.00 23.27
C THR A 545 11.07 -0.51 22.30
N MET A 546 10.13 0.34 22.74
CA MET A 546 9.13 0.96 21.86
C MET A 546 9.77 1.82 20.75
N ALA A 547 10.76 2.64 21.12
CA ALA A 547 11.47 3.49 20.17
C ALA A 547 12.31 2.69 19.16
N TYR A 548 12.90 1.56 19.57
CA TYR A 548 13.57 0.63 18.67
C TYR A 548 12.60 0.01 17.65
N ALA A 549 11.41 -0.42 18.10
CA ALA A 549 10.37 -0.95 17.22
C ALA A 549 9.86 0.10 16.21
N LEU A 550 9.67 1.35 16.65
CA LEU A 550 9.23 2.44 15.76
C LEU A 550 10.28 2.78 14.68
N GLN A 551 11.56 2.69 15.01
CA GLN A 551 12.65 2.88 14.05
C GLN A 551 12.75 1.72 13.08
N ALA A 552 12.70 0.47 13.57
CA ALA A 552 12.71 -0.73 12.74
C ALA A 552 11.56 -0.73 11.73
N GLU A 553 10.38 -0.31 12.17
CA GLU A 553 9.21 -0.17 11.32
C GLU A 553 9.33 0.99 10.32
N MET A 554 9.82 2.16 10.73
CA MET A 554 9.99 3.26 9.79
C MET A 554 11.06 2.94 8.72
N ASN A 555 12.09 2.17 9.07
CA ASN A 555 13.07 1.66 8.12
C ASN A 555 12.45 0.62 7.16
N HIS A 556 11.58 -0.28 7.63
CA HIS A 556 10.79 -1.16 6.75
C HIS A 556 9.90 -0.35 5.79
N PHE A 557 9.15 0.62 6.30
CA PHE A 557 8.31 1.53 5.52
C PHE A 557 9.13 2.34 4.50
N HIS A 558 10.31 2.87 4.88
CA HIS A 558 11.18 3.62 3.98
C HIS A 558 11.75 2.75 2.85
N SER A 559 12.18 1.52 3.14
CA SER A 559 12.69 0.58 2.14
C SER A 559 11.62 0.26 1.08
N ASN A 560 10.43 -0.17 1.51
CA ASN A 560 9.29 -0.40 0.62
C ASN A 560 8.94 0.87 -0.19
N ARG A 561 8.86 2.03 0.47
CA ARG A 561 8.49 3.30 -0.17
C ARG A 561 9.44 3.70 -1.30
N ILE A 562 10.75 3.49 -1.13
CA ILE A 562 11.73 3.80 -2.18
C ILE A 562 11.52 2.87 -3.38
N TYR A 563 11.39 1.56 -3.14
CA TYR A 563 11.15 0.58 -4.20
C TYR A 563 9.83 0.83 -4.96
N ASP A 564 8.73 1.03 -4.23
CA ASP A 564 7.38 1.15 -4.79
C ASP A 564 7.23 2.43 -5.63
N TYR A 565 7.63 3.58 -5.07
CA TYR A 565 7.50 4.85 -5.80
C TYR A 565 8.43 4.91 -7.01
N ASN A 566 9.64 4.34 -6.93
CA ASN A 566 10.52 4.21 -8.09
C ASN A 566 9.85 3.35 -9.19
N SER A 567 9.31 2.19 -8.82
CA SER A 567 8.68 1.25 -9.76
C SER A 567 7.44 1.85 -10.43
N VAL A 568 6.52 2.45 -9.66
CA VAL A 568 5.24 2.94 -10.21
C VAL A 568 5.39 4.25 -10.99
N ILE A 569 6.32 5.14 -10.59
CA ILE A 569 6.60 6.37 -11.35
C ILE A 569 7.31 6.02 -12.66
N ARG A 570 8.23 5.05 -12.65
CA ARG A 570 8.85 4.53 -13.88
C ARG A 570 7.80 3.97 -14.84
N LEU A 571 6.93 3.06 -14.38
CA LEU A 571 5.85 2.48 -15.17
C LEU A 571 4.93 3.56 -15.77
N TYR A 572 4.54 4.55 -14.96
CA TYR A 572 3.71 5.67 -15.40
C TYR A 572 4.38 6.47 -16.54
N LEU A 573 5.67 6.79 -16.42
CA LEU A 573 6.41 7.53 -17.44
C LEU A 573 6.63 6.72 -18.73
N GLU A 574 6.94 5.43 -18.63
CA GLU A 574 7.11 4.53 -19.78
C GLU A 574 5.80 4.41 -20.58
N GLN A 575 4.67 4.21 -19.88
CA GLN A 575 3.34 4.13 -20.51
C GLN A 575 2.89 5.46 -21.12
N GLN A 576 3.15 6.59 -20.46
CA GLN A 576 2.85 7.93 -21.01
C GLN A 576 3.69 8.21 -22.27
N ALA A 577 4.97 7.83 -22.30
CA ALA A 577 5.81 7.97 -23.50
C ALA A 577 5.27 7.16 -24.69
N GLN A 578 4.95 5.88 -24.46
CA GLN A 578 4.34 5.00 -25.48
C GLN A 578 2.99 5.54 -25.99
N PHE A 579 2.18 6.13 -25.11
CA PHE A 579 0.90 6.74 -25.44
C PHE A 579 1.03 7.95 -26.37
N TYR A 580 1.89 8.92 -26.02
CA TYR A 580 2.12 10.09 -26.88
C TYR A 580 2.79 9.72 -28.20
N GLU A 581 3.70 8.74 -28.22
CA GLU A 581 4.23 8.20 -29.46
C GLU A 581 3.14 7.55 -30.33
N THR A 582 2.27 6.73 -29.75
CA THR A 582 1.16 6.08 -30.48
C THR A 582 0.24 7.12 -31.13
N ILE A 583 -0.07 8.22 -30.43
CA ILE A 583 -0.84 9.34 -30.98
C ILE A 583 -0.07 10.02 -32.13
N ALA A 584 1.22 10.28 -31.96
CA ALA A 584 2.06 10.88 -33.01
C ALA A 584 2.17 9.98 -34.25
N GLN A 585 2.26 8.66 -34.09
CA GLN A 585 2.26 7.69 -35.19
C GLN A 585 0.92 7.71 -35.94
N LYS A 586 -0.23 7.71 -35.23
CA LYS A 586 -1.56 7.85 -35.86
C LYS A 586 -1.73 9.15 -36.64
N LEU A 587 -1.30 10.28 -36.06
CA LEU A 587 -1.35 11.58 -36.75
C LEU A 587 -0.47 11.61 -38.00
N ARG A 588 0.72 10.97 -37.98
CA ARG A 588 1.58 10.81 -39.17
C ARG A 588 0.91 9.94 -40.25
N GLN A 589 0.24 8.85 -39.87
CA GLN A 589 -0.50 7.97 -40.80
C GLN A 589 -1.70 8.67 -41.45
N ALA A 590 -2.36 9.59 -40.75
CA ALA A 590 -3.38 10.46 -41.34
C ALA A 590 -2.77 11.50 -42.29
N LEU A 591 -1.69 12.17 -41.85
CA LEU A 591 -0.98 13.18 -42.64
C LEU A 591 -0.47 12.63 -43.98
N SER A 592 0.07 11.40 -44.00
CA SER A 592 0.60 10.76 -45.22
C SER A 592 -0.45 10.40 -46.26
N ARG A 593 -1.76 10.62 -46.00
CA ARG A 593 -2.83 10.46 -46.99
C ARG A 593 -3.20 11.74 -47.73
N PHE A 594 -2.72 12.90 -47.26
CA PHE A 594 -2.94 14.16 -47.98
C PHE A 594 -1.99 14.22 -49.20
N PRO A 595 -2.49 14.56 -50.40
CA PRO A 595 -1.63 14.72 -51.57
C PRO A 595 -0.68 15.90 -51.36
N MET A 596 0.58 15.74 -51.77
CA MET A 596 1.49 16.89 -51.91
C MET A 596 1.14 17.64 -53.19
N MET A 597 0.92 18.95 -53.07
CA MET A 597 0.63 19.88 -54.18
C MET A 597 1.86 20.72 -54.54
#